data_AF-L8G4E0-F1
#
_entry.id   AF-L8G4E0-F1
#
_cell.length_a   1.000
_cell.length_b   1.000
_cell.length_c   1.000
_cell.angle_alpha   90.00
_cell.angle_beta   90.00
_cell.angle_gamma   90.00
#
_symmetry.space_group_name_H-M   'P 1'
#
loop_
_entity.id
_entity.type
_entity.pdbx_description
1 polymer ?
#
loop_
_entity_poly.entity_id
_entity_poly.type
_entity_poly.pdbx_seq_one_letter_code
_entity_poly.pdbx_strand_id
1 'polypeptide(L)'
;MILETVEIIPRAYIVIDALDECEESRCRRPFVQFISRLSQAHAVRLFVTSRQCYYDISTFFSTYPQIEIQAHDHDLRRYMYQELDHAAIDDIVDKDFASKIVETLLNKAQGMFLLPILQLRTILNEPTAGDMEDSLTSLSHNLSGAFEETITRIQSLPERRKLLGMRTLMWICHAKCPIKVTDLSDAASVKLNQTTVSTKHCPSAKMIIECCQGLVTIDPESTIIRFAHYAVQV
;
A
#
# COMPACT_ATOMS: atom_id res chain seq x y z
N MET A 1 -22.03 -26.04 -10.51
CA MET A 1 -22.39 -24.66 -10.90
C MET A 1 -21.35 -24.01 -11.80
N ILE A 2 -20.21 -23.47 -11.32
CA ILE A 2 -19.26 -22.74 -12.20
C ILE A 2 -18.72 -23.60 -13.35
N LEU A 3 -18.29 -24.84 -13.08
CA LEU A 3 -17.80 -25.77 -14.12
C LEU A 3 -18.87 -26.03 -15.21
N GLU A 4 -20.11 -26.31 -14.79
CA GLU A 4 -21.24 -26.54 -15.71
C GLU A 4 -21.58 -25.28 -16.52
N THR A 5 -21.50 -24.10 -15.90
CA THR A 5 -21.77 -22.83 -16.59
C THR A 5 -20.73 -22.54 -17.66
N VAL A 6 -19.46 -22.82 -17.36
CA VAL A 6 -18.33 -22.61 -18.27
C VAL A 6 -18.40 -23.53 -19.49
N GLU A 7 -18.95 -24.75 -19.36
CA GLU A 7 -19.11 -25.68 -20.48
C GLU A 7 -20.10 -25.20 -21.55
N ILE A 8 -21.06 -24.35 -21.16
CA ILE A 8 -22.12 -23.84 -22.05
C ILE A 8 -21.69 -22.54 -22.72
N ILE A 9 -20.69 -21.84 -22.18
CA ILE A 9 -20.25 -20.54 -22.68
C ILE A 9 -19.05 -20.74 -23.64
N PRO A 10 -19.04 -20.11 -24.84
CA PRO A 10 -17.95 -20.27 -25.80
C PRO A 10 -16.57 -19.85 -25.29
N ARG A 11 -16.54 -18.86 -24.39
CA ARG A 11 -15.31 -18.38 -23.74
C ARG A 11 -15.62 -17.68 -22.41
N ALA A 12 -14.88 -18.01 -21.37
CA ALA A 12 -14.97 -17.40 -20.04
C ALA A 12 -13.60 -16.89 -19.59
N TYR A 13 -13.56 -15.69 -19.02
CA TYR A 13 -12.37 -15.11 -18.39
C TYR A 13 -12.60 -15.06 -16.89
N ILE A 14 -11.68 -15.67 -16.13
CA ILE A 14 -11.77 -15.75 -14.67
C ILE A 14 -10.50 -15.11 -14.11
N VAL A 15 -10.69 -14.04 -13.33
CA VAL A 15 -9.63 -13.35 -12.62
C VAL A 15 -9.73 -13.70 -11.14
N ILE A 16 -8.65 -14.24 -10.59
CA ILE A 16 -8.52 -14.56 -9.18
C ILE A 16 -7.47 -13.62 -8.60
N ASP A 17 -7.93 -12.65 -7.82
CA ASP A 17 -7.05 -11.67 -7.20
C ASP A 17 -6.58 -12.15 -5.82
N ALA A 18 -5.28 -12.01 -5.56
CA ALA A 18 -4.60 -12.28 -4.30
C ALA A 18 -4.90 -13.67 -3.72
N LEU A 19 -4.59 -14.73 -4.48
CA LEU A 19 -4.84 -16.12 -4.05
C LEU A 19 -4.17 -16.47 -2.71
N ASP A 20 -3.06 -15.84 -2.38
CA ASP A 20 -2.35 -16.06 -1.11
C ASP A 20 -3.10 -15.56 0.14
N GLU A 21 -4.10 -14.68 -0.02
CA GLU A 21 -4.99 -14.24 1.06
C GLU A 21 -6.00 -15.31 1.48
N CYS A 22 -6.12 -16.39 0.71
CA CYS A 22 -6.85 -17.57 1.15
C CYS A 22 -6.09 -18.27 2.27
N GLU A 23 -6.70 -18.39 3.45
CA GLU A 23 -6.15 -19.18 4.57
C GLU A 23 -5.78 -20.60 4.12
N GLU A 24 -4.50 -20.96 4.30
CA GLU A 24 -3.96 -22.24 3.82
C GLU A 24 -4.73 -23.44 4.39
N SER A 25 -5.02 -23.40 5.68
CA SER A 25 -5.55 -24.52 6.45
C SER A 25 -7.05 -24.77 6.20
N ARG A 26 -7.80 -23.77 5.73
CA ARG A 26 -9.26 -23.90 5.51
C ARG A 26 -9.67 -23.99 4.06
N CYS A 27 -9.10 -23.17 3.17
CA CYS A 27 -9.69 -22.96 1.85
C CYS A 27 -8.71 -23.00 0.68
N ARG A 28 -7.42 -22.71 0.88
CA ARG A 28 -6.49 -22.55 -0.26
C ARG A 28 -6.27 -23.85 -1.04
N ARG A 29 -5.99 -24.98 -0.38
CA ARG A 29 -5.75 -26.26 -1.10
C ARG A 29 -6.96 -26.75 -1.90
N PRO A 30 -8.19 -26.82 -1.33
CA PRO A 30 -9.37 -27.16 -2.12
C PRO A 30 -9.63 -26.19 -3.27
N PHE A 31 -9.35 -24.90 -3.06
CA PHE A 31 -9.56 -23.88 -4.07
C PHE A 31 -8.56 -24.01 -5.23
N VAL A 32 -7.29 -24.27 -4.93
CA VAL A 32 -6.25 -24.57 -5.91
C VAL A 32 -6.60 -25.81 -6.74
N GLN A 33 -7.11 -26.87 -6.12
CA GLN A 33 -7.62 -28.04 -6.86
C GLN A 33 -8.80 -27.71 -7.76
N PHE A 34 -9.68 -26.80 -7.33
CA PHE A 34 -10.78 -26.30 -8.17
C PHE A 34 -10.27 -25.48 -9.36
N ILE A 35 -9.27 -24.61 -9.16
CA ILE A 35 -8.58 -23.88 -10.24
C ILE A 35 -7.98 -24.86 -11.24
N SER A 36 -7.37 -25.95 -10.77
CA SER A 36 -6.86 -27.03 -11.64
C SER A 36 -7.92 -27.58 -12.58
N ARG A 37 -9.13 -27.82 -12.06
CA ARG A 37 -10.24 -28.35 -12.87
C ARG A 37 -10.74 -27.31 -13.87
N LEU A 38 -10.79 -26.04 -13.47
CA LEU A 38 -11.15 -24.94 -14.36
C LEU A 38 -10.14 -24.74 -15.49
N SER A 39 -8.85 -24.93 -15.24
CA SER A 39 -7.81 -24.74 -16.27
C SER A 39 -7.86 -25.78 -17.39
N GLN A 40 -8.46 -26.95 -17.13
CA GLN A 40 -8.68 -27.99 -18.15
C GLN A 40 -9.85 -27.70 -19.10
N ALA A 41 -10.75 -26.77 -18.73
CA ALA A 41 -11.88 -26.43 -19.58
C ALA A 41 -11.43 -25.51 -20.73
N HIS A 42 -11.60 -25.97 -21.98
CA HIS A 42 -11.10 -25.26 -23.18
C HIS A 42 -11.63 -23.83 -23.34
N ALA A 43 -12.84 -23.54 -22.86
CA ALA A 43 -13.43 -22.21 -22.91
C ALA A 43 -12.83 -21.22 -21.90
N VAL A 44 -12.07 -21.69 -20.90
CA VAL A 44 -11.59 -20.87 -19.79
C VAL A 44 -10.25 -20.22 -20.07
N ARG A 45 -10.14 -18.94 -19.72
CA ARG A 45 -8.89 -18.19 -19.57
C ARG A 45 -8.78 -17.73 -18.12
N LEU A 46 -7.76 -18.23 -17.43
CA LEU A 46 -7.49 -17.89 -16.02
C LEU A 46 -6.37 -16.85 -15.94
N PHE A 47 -6.56 -15.88 -15.05
CA PHE A 47 -5.51 -14.98 -14.59
C PHE A 47 -5.53 -14.99 -13.06
N VAL A 48 -4.41 -15.35 -12.44
CA VAL A 48 -4.29 -15.50 -10.99
C VAL A 48 -3.15 -14.61 -10.52
N THR A 49 -3.39 -13.80 -9.49
CA THR A 49 -2.35 -13.01 -8.83
C THR A 49 -2.04 -13.63 -7.47
N SER A 50 -0.76 -13.62 -7.10
CA SER A 50 -0.30 -14.09 -5.79
C SER A 50 1.11 -13.63 -5.46
N ARG A 51 1.47 -13.54 -4.18
CA ARG A 51 2.87 -13.41 -3.75
C ARG A 51 3.66 -14.70 -4.02
N GLN A 52 4.92 -14.56 -4.44
CA GLN A 52 5.80 -15.70 -4.75
C GLN A 52 6.34 -16.46 -3.52
N CYS A 53 6.15 -15.94 -2.31
CA CYS A 53 6.73 -16.51 -1.09
C CYS A 53 6.03 -17.78 -0.58
N TYR A 54 4.92 -18.20 -1.20
CA TYR A 54 4.14 -19.36 -0.79
C TYR A 54 4.50 -20.60 -1.61
N TYR A 55 5.09 -21.59 -0.94
CA TYR A 55 5.57 -22.83 -1.57
C TYR A 55 4.46 -23.65 -2.23
N ASP A 56 3.27 -23.69 -1.63
CA ASP A 56 2.14 -24.45 -2.16
C ASP A 56 1.61 -23.84 -3.47
N ILE A 57 1.58 -22.50 -3.54
CA ILE A 57 1.18 -21.77 -4.76
C ILE A 57 2.25 -21.94 -5.84
N SER A 58 3.52 -21.69 -5.51
CA SER A 58 4.61 -21.77 -6.50
C SER A 58 4.78 -23.18 -7.08
N THR A 59 4.66 -24.21 -6.23
CA THR A 59 4.71 -25.61 -6.68
C THR A 59 3.54 -25.94 -7.61
N PHE A 60 2.32 -25.53 -7.24
CA PHE A 60 1.13 -25.83 -8.02
C PHE A 60 1.13 -25.14 -9.39
N PHE A 61 1.53 -23.87 -9.45
CA PHE A 61 1.55 -23.10 -10.70
C PHE A 61 2.85 -23.22 -11.50
N SER A 62 3.78 -24.08 -11.08
CA SER A 62 5.11 -24.23 -11.71
C SER A 62 5.08 -24.58 -13.21
N THR A 63 4.02 -25.23 -13.68
CA THR A 63 3.85 -25.63 -15.09
C THR A 63 3.09 -24.61 -15.94
N TYR A 64 2.57 -23.54 -15.34
CA TYR A 64 1.79 -22.51 -16.03
C TYR A 64 2.67 -21.30 -16.39
N PRO A 65 2.30 -20.49 -17.40
CA PRO A 65 2.98 -19.23 -17.66
C PRO A 65 2.90 -18.30 -16.46
N GLN A 66 4.04 -17.77 -16.04
CA GLN A 66 4.15 -16.84 -14.91
C GLN A 66 4.68 -15.50 -15.42
N ILE A 67 4.08 -14.42 -14.92
CA ILE A 67 4.56 -13.06 -15.15
C ILE A 67 4.94 -12.54 -13.77
N GLU A 68 6.23 -12.32 -13.58
CA GLU A 68 6.73 -11.66 -12.38
C GLU A 68 6.50 -10.15 -12.51
N ILE A 69 5.85 -9.57 -11.51
CA ILE A 69 5.60 -8.12 -11.42
C ILE A 69 6.59 -7.56 -10.42
N GLN A 70 7.51 -6.75 -10.92
CA GLN A 70 8.48 -6.00 -10.11
C GLN A 70 8.43 -4.52 -10.49
N ALA A 71 8.84 -3.67 -9.54
CA ALA A 71 9.01 -2.25 -9.81
C ALA A 71 10.14 -2.05 -10.82
N HIS A 72 9.85 -1.35 -11.92
CA HIS A 72 10.85 -0.97 -12.91
C HIS A 72 11.54 0.33 -12.51
N ASP A 73 12.85 0.39 -12.65
CA ASP A 73 13.67 1.57 -12.32
C ASP A 73 13.19 2.84 -13.02
N HIS A 74 12.71 2.71 -14.26
CA HIS A 74 12.16 3.83 -15.02
C HIS A 74 10.93 4.43 -14.33
N ASP A 75 10.01 3.58 -13.87
CA ASP A 75 8.76 4.01 -13.27
C ASP A 75 8.99 4.59 -11.87
N LEU A 76 9.90 3.97 -11.11
CA LEU A 76 10.36 4.49 -9.82
C LEU A 76 11.04 5.85 -9.98
N ARG A 77 11.96 5.99 -10.94
CA ARG A 77 12.65 7.26 -11.22
C ARG A 77 11.64 8.36 -11.55
N ARG A 78 10.71 8.07 -12.45
CA ARG A 78 9.64 9.02 -12.83
C ARG A 78 8.79 9.42 -11.63
N TYR A 79 8.37 8.45 -10.83
CA TYR A 79 7.57 8.72 -9.63
C TYR A 79 8.32 9.59 -8.62
N MET A 80 9.57 9.28 -8.31
CA MET A 80 10.34 10.03 -7.32
C MET A 80 10.63 11.46 -7.75
N TYR A 81 10.96 11.70 -9.03
CA TYR A 81 11.09 13.08 -9.52
C TYR A 81 9.79 13.87 -9.43
N GLN A 82 8.63 13.23 -9.70
CA GLN A 82 7.34 13.89 -9.52
C GLN A 82 7.07 14.24 -8.04
N GLU A 83 7.45 13.38 -7.09
CA GLU A 83 7.31 13.68 -5.67
C GLU A 83 8.26 14.80 -5.20
N LEU A 84 9.49 14.86 -5.74
CA LEU A 84 10.42 15.96 -5.49
C LEU A 84 9.85 17.29 -5.99
N ASP A 85 9.31 17.32 -7.21
CA ASP A 85 8.66 18.50 -7.79
C ASP A 85 7.44 18.93 -6.94
N HIS A 86 6.64 17.97 -6.46
CA HIS A 86 5.49 18.25 -5.60
C HIS A 86 5.87 18.78 -4.21
N ALA A 87 7.03 18.38 -3.69
CA ALA A 87 7.54 18.88 -2.43
C ALA A 87 8.06 20.33 -2.52
N ALA A 88 8.27 20.85 -3.74
CA ALA A 88 8.74 22.21 -3.99
C ALA A 88 10.02 22.57 -3.21
N ILE A 89 10.98 21.64 -3.22
CA ILE A 89 12.26 21.72 -2.48
C ILE A 89 13.40 22.31 -3.31
N ASP A 90 13.10 22.98 -4.43
CA ASP A 90 14.10 23.53 -5.37
C ASP A 90 15.07 24.53 -4.71
N ASP A 91 14.65 25.16 -3.60
CA ASP A 91 15.48 26.08 -2.82
C ASP A 91 16.49 25.37 -1.89
N ILE A 92 16.29 24.07 -1.64
CA ILE A 92 17.07 23.25 -0.70
C ILE A 92 17.90 22.21 -1.46
N VAL A 93 17.34 21.63 -2.52
CA VAL A 93 17.88 20.49 -3.24
C VAL A 93 18.19 20.91 -4.67
N ASP A 94 19.46 20.95 -5.02
CA ASP A 94 19.87 21.14 -6.42
C ASP A 94 19.67 19.87 -7.26
N LYS A 95 19.85 19.98 -8.57
CA LYS A 95 19.64 18.86 -9.50
C LYS A 95 20.57 17.68 -9.24
N ASP A 96 21.80 17.95 -8.78
CA ASP A 96 22.79 16.91 -8.53
C ASP A 96 22.41 16.13 -7.27
N PHE A 97 21.96 16.82 -6.22
CA PHE A 97 21.48 16.20 -5.00
C PHE A 97 20.15 15.44 -5.20
N ALA A 98 19.22 16.00 -5.99
CA ALA A 98 18.01 15.28 -6.40
C ALA A 98 18.35 13.96 -7.11
N SER A 99 19.29 13.99 -8.06
CA SER A 99 19.75 12.79 -8.74
C SER A 99 20.40 11.80 -7.75
N LYS A 100 21.20 12.28 -6.79
CA LYS A 100 21.82 11.44 -5.77
C LYS A 100 20.79 10.73 -4.88
N ILE A 101 19.73 11.44 -4.46
CA ILE A 101 18.61 10.86 -3.71
C ILE A 101 17.98 9.74 -4.53
N VAL A 102 17.55 10.05 -5.76
CA VAL A 102 16.86 9.11 -6.65
C VAL A 102 17.68 7.84 -6.90
N GLU A 103 18.95 7.98 -7.30
CA GLU A 103 19.78 6.80 -7.58
C GLU A 103 20.07 5.97 -6.32
N THR A 104 20.21 6.60 -5.16
CA THR A 104 20.41 5.88 -3.90
C THR A 104 19.17 5.06 -3.53
N LEU A 105 17.98 5.63 -3.70
CA LEU A 105 16.71 4.95 -3.40
C LEU A 105 16.40 3.85 -4.41
N LEU A 106 16.71 4.04 -5.70
CA LEU A 106 16.58 2.99 -6.73
C LEU A 106 17.40 1.76 -6.36
N ASN A 107 18.67 1.95 -5.99
CA ASN A 107 19.54 0.85 -5.58
C ASN A 107 19.03 0.11 -4.34
N LYS A 108 18.29 0.80 -3.46
CA LYS A 108 17.67 0.22 -2.26
C LYS A 108 16.28 -0.39 -2.51
N ALA A 109 15.66 -0.16 -3.67
CA ALA A 109 14.28 -0.55 -3.92
C ALA A 109 14.06 -2.08 -3.96
N GLN A 110 15.07 -2.86 -4.35
CA GLN A 110 15.02 -4.34 -4.37
C GLN A 110 13.75 -4.89 -5.07
N GLY A 111 13.35 -4.29 -6.20
CA GLY A 111 12.15 -4.68 -6.96
C GLY A 111 10.81 -4.27 -6.30
N MET A 112 10.83 -3.58 -5.16
CA MET A 112 9.65 -3.07 -4.47
C MET A 112 9.38 -1.60 -4.82
N PHE A 113 8.11 -1.28 -5.04
CA PHE A 113 7.70 0.10 -5.28
C PHE A 113 7.56 0.90 -3.97
N LEU A 114 7.10 0.25 -2.90
CA LEU A 114 6.75 0.95 -1.65
C LEU A 114 7.97 1.44 -0.85
N LEU A 115 9.01 0.61 -0.72
CA LEU A 115 10.18 0.93 0.08
C LEU A 115 10.82 2.29 -0.30
N PRO A 116 11.16 2.56 -1.58
CA PRO A 116 11.76 3.84 -1.96
C PRO A 116 10.81 5.02 -1.73
N ILE A 117 9.49 4.83 -1.79
CA ILE A 117 8.51 5.88 -1.48
C ILE A 117 8.55 6.27 -0.01
N LEU A 118 8.57 5.28 0.89
CA LEU A 118 8.64 5.54 2.33
C LEU A 118 9.95 6.23 2.70
N GLN A 119 11.07 5.76 2.14
CA GLN A 119 12.39 6.34 2.31
C GLN A 119 12.47 7.77 1.77
N LEU A 120 11.94 8.02 0.56
CA LEU A 120 11.89 9.37 -0.02
C LEU A 120 11.12 10.32 0.90
N ARG A 121 9.99 9.90 1.44
CA ARG A 121 9.23 10.72 2.40
C ARG A 121 9.97 10.97 3.70
N THR A 122 10.79 10.02 4.16
CA THR A 122 11.66 10.24 5.34
C THR A 122 12.64 11.36 5.04
N ILE A 123 13.31 11.32 3.89
CA ILE A 123 14.26 12.36 3.46
C ILE A 123 13.55 13.72 3.31
N LEU A 124 12.39 13.78 2.65
CA LEU A 124 11.68 15.04 2.39
C LEU A 124 11.12 15.73 3.63
N ASN A 125 11.08 15.03 4.76
CA ASN A 125 10.69 15.64 6.04
C ASN A 125 11.87 16.31 6.76
N GLU A 126 13.10 16.11 6.30
CA GLU A 126 14.28 16.72 6.93
C GLU A 126 14.37 18.22 6.61
N PRO A 127 14.77 19.06 7.58
CA PRO A 127 14.66 20.51 7.46
C PRO A 127 15.75 21.14 6.60
N THR A 128 16.89 20.47 6.41
CA THR A 128 18.03 21.01 5.64
C THR A 128 18.60 19.96 4.70
N ALA A 129 19.31 20.40 3.65
CA ALA A 129 19.99 19.49 2.73
C ALA A 129 21.03 18.60 3.42
N GLY A 130 21.68 19.10 4.49
CA GLY A 130 22.61 18.31 5.30
C GLY A 130 21.91 17.19 6.06
N ASP A 131 20.78 17.50 6.71
CA ASP A 131 19.96 16.51 7.41
C ASP A 131 19.38 15.47 6.42
N MET A 132 18.99 15.90 5.21
CA MET A 132 18.58 15.01 4.12
C MET A 132 19.70 14.05 3.71
N GLU A 133 20.94 14.55 3.63
CA GLU A 133 22.11 13.75 3.27
C GLU A 133 22.46 12.74 4.38
N ASP A 134 22.40 13.15 5.63
CA ASP A 134 22.58 12.26 6.79
C ASP A 134 21.49 11.18 6.84
N SER A 135 20.23 11.56 6.59
CA SER A 135 19.10 10.64 6.49
C SER A 135 19.32 9.61 5.37
N LEU A 136 19.78 10.05 4.19
CA LEU A 136 20.08 9.17 3.05
C LEU A 136 21.08 8.05 3.40
N THR A 137 22.05 8.35 4.28
CA THR A 137 23.04 7.36 4.77
C THR A 137 22.48 6.42 5.82
N SER A 138 21.51 6.85 6.63
CA SER A 138 20.96 6.12 7.77
C SER A 138 19.63 5.40 7.49
N LEU A 139 19.04 5.56 6.29
CA LEU A 139 17.80 4.90 5.89
C LEU A 139 17.81 3.39 6.14
N SER A 140 16.71 2.89 6.70
CA SER A 140 16.43 1.47 6.81
C SER A 140 16.58 0.73 5.47
N HIS A 141 17.13 -0.49 5.54
CA HIS A 141 17.37 -1.34 4.36
C HIS A 141 16.19 -2.22 3.98
N ASN A 142 15.13 -2.25 4.79
CA ASN A 142 13.99 -3.14 4.59
C ASN A 142 12.68 -2.41 4.88
N LEU A 143 11.61 -3.01 4.39
CA LEU A 143 10.27 -2.43 4.48
C LEU A 143 9.78 -2.26 5.93
N SER A 144 10.10 -3.21 6.82
CA SER A 144 9.72 -3.14 8.23
C SER A 144 10.32 -1.92 8.93
N GLY A 145 11.62 -1.66 8.70
CA GLY A 145 12.28 -0.48 9.24
C GLY A 145 11.69 0.82 8.70
N ALA A 146 11.37 0.88 7.41
CA ALA A 146 10.72 2.05 6.81
C ALA A 146 9.31 2.30 7.37
N PHE A 147 8.59 1.23 7.72
CA PHE A 147 7.33 1.34 8.46
C PHE A 147 7.54 1.83 9.89
N GLU A 148 8.50 1.27 10.62
CA GLU A 148 8.82 1.68 11.99
C GLU A 148 9.21 3.17 12.06
N GLU A 149 10.04 3.64 11.13
CA GLU A 149 10.37 5.07 10.97
C GLU A 149 9.09 5.90 10.75
N THR A 150 8.19 5.45 9.88
CA THR A 150 6.95 6.16 9.57
C THR A 150 5.99 6.20 10.78
N ILE A 151 5.86 5.09 11.52
CA ILE A 151 5.08 5.05 12.77
C ILE A 151 5.71 5.96 13.83
N THR A 152 7.05 5.96 13.96
CA THR A 152 7.77 6.84 14.88
C THR A 152 7.50 8.31 14.56
N ARG A 153 7.49 8.68 13.27
CA ARG A 153 7.09 10.03 12.83
C ARG A 153 5.65 10.38 13.19
N ILE A 154 4.70 9.44 13.04
CA ILE A 154 3.32 9.67 13.49
C ILE A 154 3.27 9.88 15.00
N GLN A 155 4.08 9.12 15.75
CA GLN A 155 4.15 9.21 17.21
C GLN A 155 4.82 10.49 17.74
N SER A 156 5.67 11.14 16.94
CA SER A 156 6.30 12.42 17.27
C SER A 156 5.43 13.65 16.93
N LEU A 157 4.31 13.46 16.21
CA LEU A 157 3.36 14.54 15.94
C LEU A 157 2.77 15.12 17.23
N PRO A 158 2.31 16.39 17.20
CA PRO A 158 1.54 16.96 18.31
C PRO A 158 0.36 16.06 18.71
N GLU A 159 0.08 15.97 20.01
CA GLU A 159 -0.78 14.92 20.60
C GLU A 159 -2.10 14.67 19.85
N ARG A 160 -2.80 15.73 19.42
CA ARG A 160 -4.06 15.60 18.66
C ARG A 160 -3.88 15.00 17.27
N ARG A 161 -2.78 15.34 16.58
CA ARG A 161 -2.46 14.82 15.24
C ARG A 161 -1.97 13.38 15.32
N LYS A 162 -1.10 13.08 16.30
CA LYS A 162 -0.69 11.72 16.64
C LYS A 162 -1.90 10.81 16.89
N LEU A 163 -2.82 11.26 17.74
CA LEU A 163 -4.03 10.50 18.06
C LEU A 163 -4.89 10.26 16.83
N LEU A 164 -5.06 11.27 15.97
CA LEU A 164 -5.82 11.13 14.71
C LEU A 164 -5.16 10.12 13.76
N GLY A 165 -3.85 10.23 13.55
CA GLY A 165 -3.09 9.31 12.70
C GLY A 165 -3.19 7.86 13.20
N MET A 166 -2.83 7.62 14.46
CA MET A 166 -2.86 6.27 15.04
C MET A 166 -4.28 5.68 15.08
N ARG A 167 -5.31 6.46 15.38
CA ARG A 167 -6.70 5.99 15.33
C ARG A 167 -7.14 5.63 13.92
N THR A 168 -6.76 6.43 12.93
CA THR A 168 -7.08 6.17 11.53
C THR A 168 -6.48 4.84 11.09
N LEU A 169 -5.19 4.60 11.38
CA LEU A 169 -4.52 3.33 11.04
C LEU A 169 -5.21 2.15 11.73
N MET A 170 -5.53 2.28 13.02
CA MET A 170 -6.23 1.24 13.79
C MET A 170 -7.63 0.94 13.23
N TRP A 171 -8.41 1.97 12.87
CA TRP A 171 -9.73 1.78 12.30
C TRP A 171 -9.70 1.11 10.94
N ILE A 172 -8.78 1.51 10.05
CA ILE A 172 -8.64 0.88 8.73
C ILE A 172 -8.19 -0.58 8.89
N CYS A 173 -7.27 -0.85 9.83
CA CYS A 173 -6.78 -2.21 10.09
C CYS A 173 -7.88 -3.15 10.61
N HIS A 174 -8.73 -2.67 11.52
CA HIS A 174 -9.80 -3.48 12.12
C HIS A 174 -11.16 -3.36 11.41
N ALA A 175 -11.22 -2.65 10.29
CA ALA A 175 -12.45 -2.47 9.53
C ALA A 175 -12.90 -3.80 8.91
N LYS A 176 -14.17 -4.17 9.13
CA LYS A 176 -14.77 -5.34 8.45
C LYS A 176 -15.29 -5.01 7.04
N CYS A 177 -15.35 -3.73 6.71
CA CYS A 177 -15.84 -3.22 5.43
C CYS A 177 -15.06 -1.96 5.05
N PRO A 178 -15.05 -1.59 3.76
CA PRO A 178 -14.43 -0.34 3.33
C PRO A 178 -15.02 0.86 4.06
N ILE A 179 -14.17 1.75 4.57
CA ILE A 179 -14.57 2.93 5.33
C ILE A 179 -14.57 4.14 4.38
N LYS A 180 -15.64 4.93 4.40
CA LYS A 180 -15.63 6.24 3.72
C LYS A 180 -14.94 7.28 4.59
N VAL A 181 -14.28 8.24 3.94
CA VAL A 181 -13.59 9.34 4.63
C VAL A 181 -14.54 10.14 5.53
N THR A 182 -15.79 10.34 5.10
CA THR A 182 -16.83 11.01 5.89
C THR A 182 -17.12 10.27 7.18
N ASP A 183 -17.27 8.95 7.10
CA ASP A 183 -17.62 8.11 8.25
C ASP A 183 -16.46 8.09 9.27
N LEU A 184 -15.22 8.04 8.77
CA LEU A 184 -14.02 8.11 9.62
C LEU A 184 -13.87 9.50 10.27
N SER A 185 -14.16 10.57 9.52
CA SER A 185 -14.17 11.94 10.04
C SER A 185 -15.21 12.12 11.14
N ASP A 186 -16.42 11.58 10.95
CA ASP A 186 -17.48 11.65 11.94
C ASP A 186 -17.11 10.84 13.18
N ALA A 187 -16.56 9.62 13.02
CA ALA A 187 -16.05 8.81 14.12
C ALA A 187 -14.93 9.52 14.89
N ALA A 188 -14.03 10.25 14.20
CA ALA A 188 -12.97 11.05 14.82
C ALA A 188 -13.49 12.24 15.62
N SER A 189 -14.69 12.74 15.31
CA SER A 189 -15.30 13.89 16.00
C SER A 189 -15.90 13.54 17.37
N VAL A 190 -16.23 12.27 17.59
CA VAL A 190 -16.91 11.80 18.81
C VAL A 190 -15.93 11.77 19.99
N LYS A 191 -16.23 12.54 21.04
CA LYS A 191 -15.50 12.49 22.32
C LYS A 191 -16.22 11.59 23.32
N LEU A 192 -15.46 11.03 24.26
CA LEU A 192 -16.04 10.35 25.43
C LEU A 192 -17.09 11.26 26.09
N ASN A 193 -18.28 10.70 26.32
CA ASN A 193 -19.47 11.36 26.87
C ASN A 193 -20.21 12.33 25.93
N GLN A 194 -19.92 12.33 24.63
CA GLN A 194 -20.72 13.05 23.63
C GLN A 194 -21.46 12.04 22.73
N THR A 195 -22.77 12.25 22.55
CA THR A 195 -23.62 11.41 21.72
C THR A 195 -23.92 12.02 20.35
N THR A 196 -23.43 13.23 20.08
CA THR A 196 -23.69 13.96 18.83
C THR A 196 -22.39 14.30 18.12
N VAL A 197 -22.42 14.14 16.79
CA VAL A 197 -21.33 14.56 15.90
C VAL A 197 -21.26 16.08 15.91
N SER A 198 -20.08 16.62 16.19
CA SER A 198 -19.83 18.05 16.13
C SER A 198 -19.04 18.36 14.87
N THR A 199 -19.65 19.03 13.89
CA THR A 199 -19.01 19.42 12.63
C THR A 199 -17.74 20.25 12.84
N LYS A 200 -17.61 20.96 13.97
CA LYS A 200 -16.41 21.72 14.36
C LYS A 200 -15.22 20.83 14.76
N HIS A 201 -15.46 19.55 15.04
CA HIS A 201 -14.46 18.57 15.45
C HIS A 201 -14.16 17.53 14.37
N CYS A 202 -14.86 17.58 13.24
CA CYS A 202 -14.63 16.71 12.09
C CYS A 202 -13.31 17.12 11.38
N PRO A 203 -12.28 16.26 11.36
CA PRO A 203 -11.05 16.55 10.63
C PRO A 203 -11.31 16.49 9.11
N SER A 204 -10.62 17.34 8.35
CA SER A 204 -10.68 17.26 6.90
C SER A 204 -9.98 16.00 6.38
N ALA A 205 -10.37 15.54 5.19
CA ALA A 205 -9.71 14.44 4.48
C ALA A 205 -8.19 14.64 4.36
N LYS A 206 -7.78 15.87 4.01
CA LYS A 206 -6.37 16.27 3.92
C LYS A 206 -5.65 16.11 5.27
N MET A 207 -6.24 16.57 6.37
CA MET A 207 -5.67 16.45 7.71
C MET A 207 -5.50 14.98 8.12
N ILE A 208 -6.46 14.11 7.79
CA ILE A 208 -6.37 12.67 8.07
C ILE A 208 -5.17 12.07 7.32
N ILE A 209 -5.03 12.33 6.02
CA ILE A 209 -3.89 11.84 5.21
C ILE A 209 -2.56 12.32 5.79
N GLU A 210 -2.45 13.63 6.06
CA GLU A 210 -1.22 14.24 6.60
C GLU A 210 -0.82 13.61 7.94
N CYS A 211 -1.78 13.35 8.84
CA CYS A 211 -1.51 12.71 10.13
C CYS A 211 -1.11 11.23 9.99
N CYS A 212 -1.41 10.58 8.88
CA CYS A 212 -1.03 9.20 8.60
C CYS A 212 0.33 9.08 7.89
N GLN A 213 1.02 10.20 7.62
CA GLN A 213 2.36 10.25 7.03
C GLN A 213 2.50 9.39 5.75
N GLY A 214 1.43 9.38 4.95
CA GLY A 214 1.40 8.68 3.67
C GLY A 214 1.23 7.16 3.74
N LEU A 215 0.96 6.59 4.92
CA LEU A 215 0.53 5.19 5.05
C LEU A 215 -0.89 4.95 4.55
N VAL A 216 -1.66 6.02 4.34
CA VAL A 216 -3.07 6.00 3.98
C VAL A 216 -3.30 6.87 2.76
N THR A 217 -4.18 6.42 1.88
CA THR A 217 -4.63 7.15 0.68
C THR A 217 -6.16 7.16 0.61
N ILE A 218 -6.70 8.08 -0.18
CA ILE A 218 -8.13 8.17 -0.46
C ILE A 218 -8.32 7.88 -1.95
N ASP A 219 -9.21 6.93 -2.24
CA ASP A 219 -9.64 6.68 -3.60
C ASP A 219 -10.53 7.86 -4.09
N PRO A 220 -10.15 8.53 -5.19
CA PRO A 220 -10.83 9.75 -5.64
C PRO A 220 -12.26 9.50 -6.15
N GLU A 221 -12.57 8.30 -6.64
CA GLU A 221 -13.90 7.98 -7.16
C GLU A 221 -14.85 7.51 -6.06
N SER A 222 -14.37 6.60 -5.21
CA SER A 222 -15.20 5.96 -4.19
C SER A 222 -15.18 6.68 -2.84
N THR A 223 -14.25 7.61 -2.63
CA THR A 223 -14.01 8.31 -1.34
C THR A 223 -13.69 7.36 -0.18
N ILE A 224 -13.24 6.14 -0.52
CA ILE A 224 -12.82 5.13 0.46
C ILE A 224 -11.42 5.45 0.93
N ILE A 225 -11.24 5.43 2.25
CA ILE A 225 -9.93 5.54 2.88
C ILE A 225 -9.35 4.14 3.07
N ARG A 226 -8.12 3.93 2.60
CA ARG A 226 -7.42 2.64 2.65
C ARG A 226 -5.94 2.86 2.87
N PHE A 227 -5.23 1.82 3.28
CA PHE A 227 -3.77 1.89 3.29
C PHE A 227 -3.23 2.17 1.89
N ALA A 228 -2.18 2.97 1.81
CA ALA A 228 -1.51 3.28 0.56
C ALA A 228 -0.89 2.03 -0.09
N HIS A 229 -0.67 0.98 0.70
CA HIS A 229 -0.17 -0.29 0.22
C HIS A 229 -0.68 -1.45 1.07
N TYR A 230 -0.90 -2.60 0.43
CA TYR A 230 -1.41 -3.78 1.12
C TYR A 230 -0.47 -4.28 2.23
N ALA A 231 0.85 -4.16 2.05
CA ALA A 231 1.84 -4.52 3.07
C ALA A 231 1.73 -3.76 4.40
N VAL A 232 0.90 -2.71 4.49
CA VAL A 232 0.58 -2.05 5.78
C VAL A 232 -0.51 -2.81 6.55
N GLN A 233 -1.33 -3.62 5.87
CA GLN A 233 -2.29 -4.56 6.45
C GLN A 233 -1.55 -5.87 6.74
N VAL A 234 -1.01 -6.00 7.94
CA VAL A 234 -0.45 -7.25 8.45
C VAL A 234 -1.30 -7.74 9.60
#